data_AF-A0A498CLJ3-F1
#
_entry.id   AF-A0A498CLJ3-F1
#
_cell.length_a   1.000
_cell.length_b   1.000
_cell.length_c   1.000
_cell.angle_alpha   90.00
_cell.angle_beta   90.00
_cell.angle_gamma   90.00
#
_symmetry.space_group_name_H-M   'P 1'
#
loop_
_entity.id
_entity.type
_entity.pdbx_description
1 polymer ?
#
loop_
_entity_poly.entity_id
_entity_poly.type
_entity_poly.pdbx_seq_one_letter_code
_entity_poly.pdbx_strand_id
1 'polypeptide(L)'
;MSPGPKAASVRAALRGAAPAHVTVRDMIRRYCREHGKQLSCLAPAWDCKVLSVWRVFGRSRPLLPRQVEGVITLLQLDEFDANDLRLRAAREAGWSIDPSMLLQGDV
;
A
#
# COMPACT_ATOMS: atom_id res chain seq x y z
N MET A 1 12.63 4.25 -20.26
CA MET A 1 11.26 4.60 -20.70
C MET A 1 10.30 4.21 -19.58
N SER A 2 9.82 5.18 -18.80
CA SER A 2 8.79 4.91 -17.80
C SER A 2 7.46 4.65 -18.51
N PRO A 3 6.72 3.59 -18.16
CA PRO A 3 5.43 3.34 -18.77
C PRO A 3 4.49 4.52 -18.45
N GLY A 4 3.76 5.00 -19.45
CA GLY A 4 2.84 6.14 -19.28
C GLY A 4 1.74 5.84 -18.26
N PRO A 5 1.14 6.88 -17.66
CA PRO A 5 0.16 6.76 -16.56
C PRO A 5 -1.03 5.83 -16.91
N LYS A 6 -1.42 5.74 -18.19
CA LYS A 6 -2.48 4.84 -18.68
C LYS A 6 -2.13 3.34 -18.61
N ALA A 7 -0.86 2.97 -18.66
CA ALA A 7 -0.44 1.57 -18.60
C ALA A 7 -0.37 1.06 -17.15
N ALA A 8 -0.11 1.94 -16.19
CA ALA A 8 -0.11 1.62 -14.77
C ALA A 8 -1.54 1.37 -14.25
N SER A 9 -2.51 2.19 -14.69
CA SER A 9 -3.92 2.07 -14.31
C SER A 9 -4.59 0.81 -14.88
N VAL A 10 -4.31 0.44 -16.13
CA VAL A 10 -4.81 -0.82 -16.71
C VAL A 10 -4.24 -2.04 -15.99
N ARG A 11 -2.98 -2.00 -15.56
CA ARG A 11 -2.39 -3.07 -14.74
C ARG A 11 -3.00 -3.14 -13.35
N ALA A 12 -3.44 -2.01 -12.76
CA ALA A 12 -4.14 -1.95 -11.48
C ALA A 12 -5.49 -2.67 -11.52
N ALA A 13 -6.29 -2.37 -12.54
CA ALA A 13 -7.60 -2.97 -12.74
C ALA A 13 -7.57 -4.51 -12.89
N LEU A 14 -6.43 -5.09 -13.33
CA LEU A 14 -6.27 -6.54 -13.51
C LEU A 14 -5.65 -7.25 -12.30
N ARG A 15 -5.32 -6.56 -11.19
CA ARG A 15 -4.45 -7.12 -10.14
C ARG A 15 -5.04 -8.27 -9.33
N GLY A 16 -6.37 -8.39 -9.27
CA GLY A 16 -7.01 -9.26 -8.28
C GLY A 16 -6.58 -8.92 -6.84
N ALA A 17 -7.15 -9.59 -5.85
CA ALA A 17 -6.73 -9.42 -4.45
C ALA A 17 -5.31 -9.97 -4.25
N ALA A 18 -4.48 -9.28 -3.46
CA ALA A 18 -3.16 -9.80 -3.11
C ALA A 18 -3.27 -11.16 -2.36
N PRO A 19 -2.43 -12.15 -2.66
CA PRO A 19 -2.44 -13.44 -1.98
C PRO A 19 -2.28 -13.32 -0.45
N ALA A 20 -2.85 -14.26 0.30
CA ALA A 20 -2.90 -14.22 1.76
C ALA A 20 -1.53 -14.21 2.47
N HIS A 21 -0.43 -14.54 1.78
CA HIS A 21 0.93 -14.52 2.35
C HIS A 21 1.69 -13.20 2.07
N VAL A 22 1.16 -12.32 1.21
CA VAL A 22 1.84 -11.08 0.81
C VAL A 22 1.72 -10.03 1.92
N THR A 23 2.83 -9.50 2.41
CA THR A 23 2.75 -8.49 3.47
C THR A 23 2.45 -7.10 2.91
N VAL A 24 1.98 -6.18 3.76
CA VAL A 24 1.82 -4.75 3.44
C VAL A 24 3.14 -4.17 2.93
N ARG A 25 4.27 -4.59 3.50
CA ARG A 25 5.60 -4.17 3.04
C ARG A 25 5.90 -4.66 1.63
N ASP A 26 5.49 -5.88 1.30
CA ASP A 26 5.68 -6.42 -0.05
C ASP A 26 4.80 -5.70 -1.07
N MET A 27 3.57 -5.36 -0.69
CA MET A 27 2.70 -4.49 -1.50
C MET A 27 3.36 -3.12 -1.74
N ILE A 28 3.86 -2.45 -0.70
CA ILE A 28 4.50 -1.14 -0.86
C ILE A 28 5.76 -1.23 -1.73
N ARG A 29 6.59 -2.28 -1.56
CA ARG A 29 7.77 -2.51 -2.43
C ARG A 29 7.37 -2.66 -3.89
N ARG A 30 6.30 -3.41 -4.14
CA ARG A 30 5.75 -3.60 -5.48
C ARG A 30 5.22 -2.29 -6.05
N TYR A 31 4.38 -1.55 -5.33
CA TYR A 31 3.84 -0.26 -5.78
C TYR A 31 4.95 0.76 -6.04
N CYS A 32 5.96 0.85 -5.17
CA CYS A 32 7.12 1.71 -5.42
C CYS A 32 7.81 1.34 -6.74
N ARG A 33 8.04 0.05 -7.01
CA ARG A 33 8.64 -0.43 -8.28
C ARG A 33 7.76 -0.09 -9.49
N GLU A 34 6.46 -0.29 -9.40
CA GLU A 34 5.50 -0.01 -10.48
C GLU A 34 5.43 1.49 -10.83
N HIS A 35 5.58 2.35 -9.82
CA HIS A 35 5.61 3.81 -9.99
C HIS A 35 7.02 4.37 -10.24
N GLY A 36 8.03 3.51 -10.40
CA GLY A 36 9.42 3.93 -10.62
C GLY A 36 10.04 4.71 -9.46
N LYS A 37 9.51 4.56 -8.23
CA LYS A 37 10.00 5.23 -7.02
C LYS A 37 10.86 4.29 -6.18
N GLN A 38 11.88 4.84 -5.55
CA GLN A 38 12.64 4.14 -4.52
C GLN A 38 11.92 4.22 -3.17
N LEU A 39 12.16 3.25 -2.28
CA LEU A 39 11.59 3.29 -0.91
C LEU A 39 11.98 4.58 -0.15
N SER A 40 13.18 5.12 -0.41
CA SER A 40 13.64 6.38 0.17
C SER A 40 12.70 7.56 -0.09
N CYS A 41 11.92 7.54 -1.18
CA CYS A 41 10.92 8.56 -1.48
C CYS A 41 9.77 8.63 -0.47
N LEU A 42 9.60 7.62 0.39
CA LEU A 42 8.60 7.61 1.45
C LEU A 42 9.00 8.50 2.64
N ALA A 43 10.28 8.87 2.76
CA ALA A 43 10.77 9.65 3.89
C ALA A 43 10.04 10.99 4.09
N PRO A 44 9.84 11.83 3.05
CA PRO A 44 9.04 13.04 3.15
C PRO A 44 7.57 12.77 3.51
N ALA A 45 6.95 11.74 2.92
CA ALA A 45 5.55 11.40 3.17
C ALA A 45 5.31 10.89 4.61
N TRP A 46 6.35 10.39 5.27
CA TRP A 46 6.32 9.93 6.66
C TRP A 46 6.90 10.92 7.65
N ASP A 47 7.30 12.11 7.18
CA ASP A 47 8.02 13.12 7.95
C ASP A 47 9.19 12.52 8.75
N CYS A 48 10.05 11.76 8.07
CA CYS A 48 11.14 11.04 8.71
C CYS A 48 12.41 10.97 7.87
N LYS A 49 13.52 10.53 8.47
CA LYS A 49 14.78 10.30 7.76
C LYS A 49 14.70 9.03 6.90
N VAL A 50 15.42 8.99 5.77
CA VAL A 50 15.51 7.81 4.89
C VAL A 50 15.90 6.53 5.66
N LEU A 51 16.81 6.62 6.62
CA LEU A 51 17.19 5.47 7.46
C LEU A 51 16.02 4.90 8.27
N SER A 52 15.09 5.75 8.71
CA SER A 52 13.89 5.32 9.43
C SER A 52 12.96 4.51 8.53
N VAL A 53 12.89 4.85 7.23
CA VAL A 53 12.16 4.04 6.25
C VAL A 53 12.73 2.63 6.21
N TRP A 54 14.04 2.49 6.02
CA TRP A 54 14.69 1.16 5.98
C TRP A 54 14.46 0.35 7.26
N ARG A 55 14.51 1.00 8.43
CA ARG A 55 14.20 0.35 9.71
C ARG A 55 12.76 -0.15 9.79
N VAL A 56 11.80 0.58 9.24
CA VAL A 56 10.39 0.14 9.18
C VAL A 56 10.25 -1.11 8.33
N PHE A 57 10.96 -1.19 7.20
CA PHE A 57 10.94 -2.36 6.31
C PHE A 57 11.72 -3.57 6.83
N GLY A 58 12.62 -3.39 7.80
CA GLY A 58 13.35 -4.47 8.48
C GLY A 58 12.68 -5.00 9.76
N ARG A 59 11.56 -4.42 10.19
CA ARG A 59 10.82 -4.84 11.39
C ARG A 59 9.60 -5.67 11.02
N SER A 60 9.19 -6.57 11.91
CA SER A 60 7.98 -7.38 11.78
C SER A 60 6.71 -6.71 12.32
N ARG A 61 6.82 -5.55 12.98
CA ARG A 61 5.66 -4.85 13.54
C ARG A 61 4.74 -4.31 12.44
N PRO A 62 3.42 -4.23 12.66
CA PRO A 62 2.50 -3.60 11.70
C PRO A 62 2.90 -2.15 11.38
N LEU A 63 2.58 -1.69 10.17
CA LEU A 63 2.76 -0.28 9.82
C LEU A 63 1.74 0.60 10.56
N LEU A 64 2.15 1.82 10.87
CA LEU A 64 1.23 2.81 11.43
C LEU A 64 0.25 3.31 10.36
N PRO A 65 -1.00 3.68 10.71
CA PRO A 65 -1.97 4.21 9.75
C PRO A 65 -1.42 5.38 8.92
N ARG A 66 -0.73 6.34 9.57
CA ARG A 66 -0.09 7.47 8.88
C ARG A 66 0.93 7.05 7.82
N GLN A 67 1.61 5.92 8.01
CA GLN A 67 2.59 5.43 7.04
C GLN A 67 1.91 4.82 5.82
N VAL A 68 0.79 4.13 6.05
CA VAL A 68 -0.06 3.58 4.99
C VAL A 68 -0.64 4.72 4.15
N GLU A 69 -1.26 5.72 4.79
CA GLU A 69 -1.81 6.89 4.09
C GLU A 69 -0.72 7.68 3.35
N GLY A 70 0.46 7.86 3.96
CA GLY A 70 1.59 8.50 3.30
C GLY A 70 2.02 7.79 2.01
N VAL A 71 1.95 6.46 1.95
CA VAL A 71 2.21 5.70 0.71
C VAL A 71 1.11 5.98 -0.32
N ILE A 72 -0.16 5.86 0.09
CA ILE A 72 -1.33 6.07 -0.79
C ILE A 72 -1.26 7.45 -1.45
N THR A 73 -1.05 8.49 -0.65
CA THR A 73 -0.93 9.86 -1.14
C THR A 73 0.30 10.07 -2.02
N LEU A 74 1.48 9.56 -1.62
CA LEU A 74 2.71 9.75 -2.40
C LEU A 74 2.65 9.08 -3.76
N LEU A 75 2.08 7.87 -3.83
CA LEU A 75 2.00 7.08 -5.04
C LEU A 75 0.76 7.41 -5.87
N GLN A 76 -0.20 8.17 -5.30
CA GLN A 76 -1.50 8.44 -5.90
C GLN A 76 -2.17 7.12 -6.30
N LEU A 77 -2.24 6.20 -5.33
CA LEU A 77 -2.90 4.92 -5.55
C LEU A 77 -4.38 5.17 -5.84
N ASP A 78 -4.95 4.38 -6.74
CA ASP A 78 -6.38 4.41 -6.99
C ASP A 78 -7.15 3.86 -5.77
N GLU A 79 -8.47 4.03 -5.80
CA GLU A 79 -9.34 3.63 -4.69
C GLU A 79 -9.22 2.14 -4.36
N PHE A 80 -9.07 1.28 -5.37
CA PHE A 80 -8.98 -0.16 -5.18
C PHE A 80 -7.67 -0.55 -4.48
N ASP A 81 -6.53 -0.10 -5.01
CA ASP A 81 -5.22 -0.35 -4.40
C ASP A 81 -5.09 0.26 -3.00
N ALA A 82 -5.64 1.48 -2.81
CA ALA A 82 -5.64 2.15 -1.52
C ALA A 82 -6.44 1.35 -0.48
N ASN A 83 -7.62 0.85 -0.86
CA ASN A 83 -8.48 0.06 0.04
C ASN A 83 -7.87 -1.32 0.33
N ASP A 84 -7.30 -2.01 -0.66
CA ASP A 84 -6.61 -3.28 -0.43
C ASP A 84 -5.42 -3.11 0.52
N LEU A 85 -4.63 -2.04 0.34
CA LEU A 85 -3.50 -1.74 1.23
C LEU A 85 -3.94 -1.44 2.67
N ARG A 86 -5.01 -0.65 2.86
CA ARG A 86 -5.58 -0.34 4.18
C ARG A 86 -6.12 -1.59 4.86
N LEU A 87 -6.91 -2.40 4.14
CA LEU A 87 -7.49 -3.64 4.65
C LEU A 87 -6.40 -4.60 5.10
N ARG A 88 -5.34 -4.74 4.29
CA ARG A 88 -4.19 -5.58 4.62
C ARG A 88 -3.45 -5.07 5.84
N ALA A 89 -3.23 -3.75 5.94
CA ALA A 89 -2.57 -3.14 7.09
C ALA A 89 -3.36 -3.32 8.39
N ALA A 90 -4.69 -3.18 8.32
CA ALA A 90 -5.56 -3.43 9.46
C ALA A 90 -5.49 -4.90 9.90
N ARG A 91 -5.54 -5.85 8.96
CA ARG A 91 -5.40 -7.29 9.24
C ARG A 91 -4.05 -7.63 9.88
N GLU A 92 -2.95 -7.11 9.35
CA GLU A 92 -1.62 -7.29 9.96
C GLU A 92 -1.52 -6.68 11.36
N ALA A 93 -2.25 -5.59 11.61
CA ALA A 93 -2.37 -4.98 12.93
C ALA A 93 -3.30 -5.75 13.88
N GLY A 94 -3.88 -6.87 13.46
CA GLY A 94 -4.75 -7.73 14.27
C GLY A 94 -6.22 -7.32 14.27
N TRP A 95 -6.63 -6.40 13.38
CA TRP A 95 -8.04 -6.02 13.25
C TRP A 95 -8.80 -7.08 12.47
N SER A 96 -9.82 -7.65 13.11
CA SER A 96 -10.79 -8.53 12.47
C SER A 96 -11.85 -7.70 11.75
N ILE A 97 -11.53 -7.25 10.53
CA ILE A 97 -12.51 -6.61 9.66
C ILE A 97 -13.35 -7.72 9.03
N ASP A 98 -14.64 -7.76 9.39
CA ASP A 98 -15.60 -8.66 8.78
C ASP A 98 -15.78 -8.30 7.29
N PRO A 99 -15.43 -9.20 6.35
CA PRO A 99 -15.61 -8.95 4.92
C PRO A 99 -17.06 -8.66 4.54
N SER A 100 -18.04 -9.11 5.33
CA SER A 100 -19.46 -8.84 5.09
C SER A 100 -19.82 -7.36 5.21
N MET A 101 -19.06 -6.59 6.00
CA MET A 101 -19.24 -5.14 6.16
C MET A 101 -18.73 -4.33 4.95
N LEU A 102 -17.95 -4.94 4.05
CA LEU A 102 -17.49 -4.30 2.81
C LEU A 102 -18.49 -4.45 1.66
N LEU A 103 -19.50 -5.31 1.83
CA LEU A 103 -20.52 -5.63 0.82
C LEU A 103 -21.83 -4.88 1.03
N GLN A 104 -21.96 -4.09 2.11
CA GLN A 104 -23.12 -3.23 2.35
C GLN A 104 -22.96 -1.88 1.63
N GLY A 105 -22.97 -1.95 0.30
CA GLY A 105 -23.21 -0.81 -0.56
C GLY A 105 -24.33 -1.19 -1.51
N ASP A 106 -25.57 -1.04 -1.06
CA ASP A 106 -26.80 -0.85 -1.84
C ASP A 106 -28.03 -0.94 -0.90
N VAL A 107 -28.43 0.23 -0.36
CA VAL A 107 -29.84 0.54 -0.02
C VAL A 107 -30.10 1.95 -0.52
#